data_AF-A0A519BP00-F1
#
_entry.id   AF-A0A519BP00-F1
#
_cell.length_a   1.000
_cell.length_b   1.000
_cell.length_c   1.000
_cell.angle_alpha   90.00
_cell.angle_beta   90.00
_cell.angle_gamma   90.00
#
_symmetry.space_group_name_H-M   'P 1'
#
loop_
_entity.id
_entity.type
_entity.pdbx_description
1 polymer ?
#
loop_
_entity_poly.entity_id
_entity_poly.type
_entity_poly.pdbx_seq_one_letter_code
_entity_poly.pdbx_strand_id
1 'polypeptide(L)'
;MNTKTTIKNKINIAQHFLPVFKDKNISGITQSDIKNDQLKRKFERLSISKNLGKREQEIYFRTVNLEISALHHFFNFCIEKGIVDKNPCAGIKKLNELSRLKTLSDDDIDSLFPVPQINLQGI
;
A
#
# COMPACT_ATOMS: atom_id res chain seq x y z
N MET A 1 -16.58 8.63 -7.88
CA MET A 1 -15.46 7.69 -7.67
C MET A 1 -15.38 6.78 -8.90
N ASN A 2 -14.25 6.69 -9.62
CA ASN A 2 -14.16 5.90 -10.85
C ASN A 2 -14.12 4.39 -10.52
N THR A 3 -15.19 3.68 -10.83
CA THR A 3 -15.38 2.25 -10.52
C THR A 3 -14.38 1.35 -11.26
N LYS A 4 -14.08 1.66 -12.53
CA LYS A 4 -13.12 0.90 -13.34
C LYS A 4 -11.72 0.93 -12.73
N THR A 5 -11.25 2.11 -12.31
CA THR A 5 -9.95 2.27 -11.66
C THR A 5 -9.88 1.51 -10.33
N THR A 6 -10.98 1.50 -9.58
CA THR A 6 -11.06 0.78 -8.29
C THR A 6 -10.94 -0.73 -8.48
N ILE A 7 -11.65 -1.29 -9.47
CA ILE A 7 -11.57 -2.72 -9.80
C ILE A 7 -10.15 -3.09 -10.25
N LYS A 8 -9.54 -2.30 -11.15
CA LYS A 8 -8.16 -2.52 -11.59
C LYS A 8 -7.18 -2.56 -10.42
N ASN A 9 -7.31 -1.64 -9.48
CA ASN A 9 -6.45 -1.62 -8.29
C ASN A 9 -6.61 -2.87 -7.43
N LYS A 10 -7.85 -3.34 -7.22
CA LYS A 10 -8.10 -4.59 -6.46
C LYS A 10 -7.48 -5.81 -7.15
N ILE A 11 -7.60 -5.90 -8.48
CA ILE A 11 -6.98 -6.98 -9.28
C ILE A 11 -5.46 -6.95 -9.12
N ASN A 12 -4.85 -5.78 -9.28
CA ASN A 12 -3.39 -5.63 -9.13
C ASN A 12 -2.91 -6.02 -7.72
N ILE A 13 -3.67 -5.66 -6.67
CA ILE A 13 -3.36 -6.06 -5.30
C ILE A 13 -3.41 -7.59 -5.16
N ALA A 14 -4.45 -8.23 -5.71
CA ALA A 14 -4.61 -9.68 -5.64
C ALA A 14 -3.48 -10.46 -6.33
N GLN A 15 -2.92 -9.92 -7.42
CA GLN A 15 -1.79 -10.53 -8.13
C GLN A 15 -0.54 -10.75 -7.24
N HIS A 16 -0.40 -10.00 -6.14
CA HIS A 16 0.76 -10.13 -5.27
C HIS A 16 0.63 -11.32 -4.30
N PHE A 17 -0.55 -11.54 -3.72
CA PHE A 17 -0.73 -12.58 -2.70
C PHE A 17 -1.28 -13.91 -3.26
N LEU A 18 -1.98 -13.88 -4.40
CA LEU A 18 -2.51 -15.12 -5.00
C LEU A 18 -1.40 -16.16 -5.30
N PRO A 19 -0.24 -15.79 -5.87
CA PRO A 19 0.83 -16.77 -6.14
C PRO A 19 1.42 -17.40 -4.87
N VAL A 20 1.34 -16.70 -3.73
CA VAL A 20 1.90 -17.14 -2.45
C VAL A 20 1.02 -18.21 -1.81
N PHE A 21 -0.30 -18.09 -1.99
CA PHE A 21 -1.28 -18.98 -1.38
C PHE A 21 -1.88 -19.99 -2.36
N LYS A 22 -1.50 -19.97 -3.64
CA LYS A 22 -2.09 -20.83 -4.70
C LYS A 22 -2.01 -22.33 -4.39
N ASP A 23 -0.94 -22.77 -3.74
CA ASP A 23 -0.68 -24.18 -3.45
C ASP A 23 -1.15 -24.58 -2.03
N LYS A 24 -1.79 -23.65 -1.31
CA LYS A 24 -2.29 -23.88 0.06
C LYS A 24 -3.81 -23.99 0.06
N ASN A 25 -4.31 -24.95 0.83
CA ASN A 25 -5.73 -24.94 1.19
C ASN A 25 -6.03 -23.69 2.03
N ILE A 26 -7.14 -23.02 1.73
CA ILE A 26 -7.52 -21.76 2.40
C ILE A 26 -7.66 -21.89 3.91
N SER A 27 -8.18 -23.03 4.40
CA SER A 27 -8.33 -23.33 5.82
C SER A 27 -6.99 -23.64 6.50
N GLY A 28 -5.96 -23.97 5.71
CA GLY A 28 -4.59 -24.19 6.18
C GLY A 28 -3.73 -22.91 6.22
N ILE A 29 -4.25 -21.77 5.77
CA ILE A 29 -3.51 -20.50 5.82
C ILE A 29 -3.52 -19.97 7.26
N THR A 30 -2.33 -19.87 7.85
CA THR A 30 -2.14 -19.44 9.23
C THR A 30 -1.79 -17.96 9.33
N GLN A 31 -1.90 -17.38 10.53
CA GLN A 31 -1.44 -16.01 10.79
C GLN A 31 0.06 -15.84 10.51
N SER A 32 0.87 -16.88 10.78
CA SER A 32 2.30 -16.89 10.47
C SER A 32 2.56 -16.78 8.97
N ASP A 33 1.73 -17.40 8.14
CA ASP A 33 1.85 -17.29 6.68
C ASP A 33 1.62 -15.86 6.20
N ILE A 34 0.57 -15.21 6.70
CA ILE A 34 0.28 -13.81 6.36
C ILE A 34 1.40 -12.89 6.86
N LYS A 35 1.94 -13.14 8.05
CA LYS A 35 3.05 -12.34 8.61
C LYS A 35 4.34 -12.54 7.82
N ASN A 36 4.64 -13.75 7.40
CA ASN A 36 5.81 -14.06 6.57
C ASN A 36 5.70 -13.39 5.19
N ASP A 37 4.50 -13.40 4.59
CA ASP A 37 4.24 -12.67 3.34
C ASP A 37 4.40 -11.16 3.55
N GLN A 38 3.81 -10.57 4.60
CA GLN A 38 3.97 -9.15 4.93
C GLN A 38 5.45 -8.76 5.06
N LEU A 39 6.25 -9.58 5.74
CA LEU A 39 7.68 -9.34 5.92
C LEU A 39 8.44 -9.44 4.60
N LYS A 40 8.17 -10.47 3.78
CA LYS A 40 8.76 -10.60 2.44
C LYS A 40 8.48 -9.36 1.59
N ARG A 41 7.21 -8.95 1.53
CA ARG A 41 6.77 -7.74 0.80
C ARG A 41 7.41 -6.48 1.36
N LYS A 42 7.57 -6.37 2.67
CA LYS A 42 8.31 -5.27 3.32
C LYS A 42 9.76 -5.24 2.83
N PHE A 43 10.47 -6.36 2.84
CA PHE A 43 11.86 -6.43 2.36
C PHE A 43 11.98 -6.06 0.88
N GLU A 44 11.08 -6.57 0.02
CA GLU A 44 11.04 -6.18 -1.40
C GLU A 44 10.93 -4.66 -1.58
N ARG A 45 10.13 -3.99 -0.73
CA ARG A 45 9.99 -2.52 -0.75
C ARG A 45 11.23 -1.80 -0.26
N LEU A 46 11.91 -2.32 0.76
CA LEU A 46 13.16 -1.75 1.26
C LEU A 46 14.28 -1.86 0.21
N SER A 47 14.32 -2.95 -0.55
CA SER A 47 15.37 -3.25 -1.53
C SER A 47 15.23 -2.52 -2.89
N ILE A 48 14.17 -1.73 -3.11
CA ILE A 48 14.03 -0.97 -4.36
C ILE A 48 15.10 0.12 -4.39
N SER A 49 15.77 0.30 -5.54
CA SER A 49 16.83 1.30 -5.74
C SER A 49 16.50 2.70 -5.18
N LYS A 50 15.28 3.21 -5.43
CA LYS A 50 14.81 4.52 -4.95
C LYS A 50 14.63 4.64 -3.43
N ASN A 51 14.71 3.53 -2.72
CA ASN A 51 14.56 3.43 -1.27
C ASN A 51 15.88 3.07 -0.56
N LEU A 52 16.95 2.78 -1.30
CA LEU A 52 18.26 2.55 -0.72
C LEU A 52 18.73 3.78 0.06
N GLY A 53 19.23 3.55 1.28
CA GLY A 53 19.69 4.61 2.19
C GLY A 53 18.57 5.36 2.92
N LYS A 54 17.29 5.12 2.61
CA LYS A 54 16.17 5.70 3.38
C LYS A 54 15.91 4.89 4.64
N ARG A 55 15.53 5.57 5.72
CA ARG A 55 15.01 4.93 6.92
C ARG A 55 13.64 4.32 6.61
N GLU A 56 13.26 3.28 7.34
CA GLU A 56 11.96 2.61 7.14
C GLU A 56 10.78 3.58 7.19
N GLN A 57 10.82 4.53 8.13
CA GLN A 57 9.80 5.56 8.30
C GLN A 57 9.69 6.54 7.11
N GLU A 58 10.64 6.54 6.19
CA GLU A 58 10.66 7.38 4.98
C GLU A 58 10.14 6.63 3.74
N ILE A 59 9.74 5.36 3.91
CA ILE A 59 9.35 4.46 2.83
C ILE A 59 7.83 4.24 2.84
N TYR A 60 7.22 4.35 1.66
CA TYR A 60 5.79 4.09 1.49
C TYR A 60 5.50 2.59 1.42
N PHE A 61 4.77 2.08 2.43
CA PHE A 61 4.25 0.72 2.52
C PHE A 61 2.76 0.58 2.15
N ARG A 62 2.15 1.64 1.60
CA ARG A 62 0.74 1.67 1.20
C ARG A 62 0.27 0.41 0.46
N THR A 63 1.04 -0.06 -0.52
CA THR A 63 0.66 -1.25 -1.31
C THR A 63 0.59 -2.50 -0.44
N VAL A 64 1.57 -2.72 0.45
CA VAL A 64 1.58 -3.85 1.40
C VAL A 64 0.40 -3.74 2.38
N ASN A 65 0.13 -2.53 2.88
CA ASN A 65 -1.02 -2.29 3.75
C ASN A 65 -2.37 -2.55 3.05
N LEU A 66 -2.46 -2.27 1.75
CA LEU A 66 -3.64 -2.59 0.94
C LEU A 66 -3.77 -4.09 0.68
N GLU A 67 -2.66 -4.81 0.46
CA GLU A 67 -2.63 -6.28 0.36
C GLU A 67 -3.20 -6.92 1.63
N ILE A 68 -2.70 -6.52 2.82
CA ILE A 68 -3.20 -7.03 4.11
C ILE A 68 -4.67 -6.69 4.32
N SER A 69 -5.11 -5.49 3.93
CA SER A 69 -6.52 -5.11 4.04
C SER A 69 -7.41 -5.96 3.10
N ALA A 70 -6.94 -6.22 1.88
CA ALA A 70 -7.66 -7.07 0.93
C ALA A 70 -7.79 -8.51 1.43
N LEU A 71 -6.70 -9.09 1.94
CA LEU A 71 -6.70 -10.43 2.55
C LEU A 71 -7.64 -10.50 3.75
N HIS A 72 -7.61 -9.50 4.63
CA HIS A 72 -8.52 -9.45 5.78
C HIS A 72 -9.99 -9.47 5.35
N HIS A 73 -10.38 -8.68 4.36
CA HIS A 73 -11.75 -8.69 3.84
C HIS A 73 -12.11 -10.01 3.14
N PHE A 74 -11.18 -10.59 2.40
CA PHE A 74 -11.37 -11.88 1.76
C PHE A 74 -11.63 -13.00 2.78
N PHE A 75 -10.82 -13.10 3.84
CA PHE A 75 -11.04 -14.10 4.88
C PHE A 75 -12.31 -13.87 5.69
N ASN A 76 -12.72 -12.61 5.91
CA ASN A 76 -14.03 -12.34 6.49
C ASN A 76 -15.17 -12.86 5.61
N PHE A 77 -15.10 -12.64 4.30
CA PHE A 77 -16.05 -13.23 3.36
C PHE A 77 -16.05 -14.76 3.43
N CYS A 78 -14.88 -15.39 3.56
CA CYS A 78 -14.80 -16.84 3.72
C CYS A 78 -15.43 -17.34 5.03
N ILE A 79 -15.33 -16.58 6.12
CA ILE A 79 -16.02 -16.88 7.39
C ILE A 79 -17.53 -16.79 7.20
N GLU A 80 -18.03 -15.73 6.58
CA GLU A 80 -19.46 -15.56 6.30
C GLU A 80 -20.04 -16.70 5.43
N LYS A 81 -19.18 -17.34 4.62
CA LYS A 81 -19.53 -18.50 3.79
C LYS A 81 -19.29 -19.85 4.47
N GLY A 82 -18.82 -19.87 5.72
CA GLY A 82 -18.51 -21.12 6.45
C GLY A 82 -17.32 -21.90 5.87
N ILE A 83 -16.43 -21.24 5.14
CA ILE A 83 -15.25 -21.86 4.50
C ILE A 83 -14.08 -21.95 5.48
N VAL A 84 -13.94 -20.95 6.36
CA VAL A 84 -12.93 -20.91 7.43
C VAL A 84 -13.57 -20.40 8.72
N ASP A 85 -13.06 -20.85 9.86
CA ASP A 85 -13.64 -20.47 11.16
C ASP A 85 -13.08 -19.16 11.71
N LYS A 86 -11.88 -18.77 11.28
CA LYS A 86 -11.15 -17.62 11.81
C LYS A 86 -10.41 -16.86 10.72
N ASN A 87 -10.25 -15.56 10.94
CA ASN A 87 -9.50 -14.71 10.01
C ASN A 87 -7.99 -14.79 10.35
N PRO A 88 -7.13 -15.35 9.49
CA PRO A 88 -5.70 -15.41 9.74
C PRO A 88 -5.03 -14.03 9.71
N CYS A 89 -5.70 -13.00 9.17
CA CYS A 89 -5.22 -11.62 9.21
C CYS A 89 -5.58 -10.91 10.52
N ALA A 90 -6.38 -11.52 11.41
CA ALA A 90 -6.73 -10.91 12.68
C ALA A 90 -5.47 -10.59 13.50
N GLY A 91 -5.40 -9.39 14.06
CA GLY A 91 -4.25 -8.94 14.86
C GLY A 91 -3.00 -8.56 14.07
N ILE A 92 -2.98 -8.69 12.73
CA ILE A 92 -1.86 -8.24 11.91
C ILE A 92 -1.91 -6.72 11.76
N LYS A 93 -0.92 -6.05 12.35
CA LYS A 93 -0.81 -4.59 12.29
C LYS A 93 -0.31 -4.15 10.91
N LYS A 94 -0.83 -3.02 10.45
CA LYS A 94 -0.32 -2.33 9.26
C LYS A 94 1.10 -1.83 9.51
N LEU A 95 1.90 -1.80 8.45
CA LEU A 95 3.23 -1.19 8.47
C LEU A 95 3.06 0.32 8.60
N ASN A 96 3.96 0.97 9.34
CA ASN A 96 3.94 2.40 9.52
C ASN A 96 4.12 3.13 8.18
N GLU A 97 3.37 4.20 7.94
CA GLU A 97 3.47 4.99 6.70
C GLU A 97 3.43 6.48 6.98
N LEU A 98 4.18 7.26 6.20
CA LEU A 98 4.13 8.71 6.26
C LEU A 98 2.72 9.21 5.94
N SER A 99 2.29 10.24 6.68
CA SER A 99 1.13 11.02 6.29
C SER A 99 1.36 11.61 4.90
N ARG A 100 0.37 11.48 4.02
CA ARG A 100 0.45 11.94 2.63
C ARG A 100 0.12 13.42 2.47
N LEU A 101 -0.19 14.11 3.57
CA LEU A 101 -0.33 15.56 3.57
C LEU A 101 1.06 16.17 3.41
N LYS A 102 1.38 16.58 2.18
CA LYS A 102 2.47 17.53 1.93
C LYS A 102 1.85 18.91 1.99
N THR A 103 2.21 19.70 3.00
CA THR A 103 1.99 21.15 2.96
C THR A 103 2.97 21.71 1.95
N LEU A 104 2.48 22.46 0.96
CA LEU A 104 3.36 23.18 0.03
C LEU A 104 4.01 24.32 0.80
N SER A 105 5.34 24.43 0.69
CA SER A 105 6.05 25.63 1.13
C SER A 105 5.80 26.78 0.15
N ASP A 106 6.07 28.02 0.56
CA ASP A 106 5.96 29.18 -0.33
C ASP A 106 6.86 29.00 -1.58
N ASP A 107 8.06 28.42 -1.42
CA ASP A 107 8.95 28.07 -2.54
C ASP A 107 8.32 27.03 -3.50
N ASP A 108 7.62 26.02 -2.96
CA ASP A 108 6.88 25.05 -3.81
C ASP A 108 5.77 25.77 -4.59
N ILE A 109 5.11 26.78 -4.00
CA ILE A 109 4.04 27.58 -4.65
C ILE A 109 4.61 28.47 -5.75
N ASP A 110 5.72 29.17 -5.48
CA ASP A 110 6.39 30.04 -6.44
C ASP A 110 6.89 29.25 -7.67
N SER A 111 7.29 28.00 -7.47
CA SER A 111 7.68 27.11 -8.58
C SER A 111 6.50 26.68 -9.47
N LEU A 112 5.27 26.67 -8.93
CA LEU A 112 4.05 26.31 -9.65
C LEU A 112 3.44 27.48 -10.40
N PHE A 113 3.64 28.70 -9.88
CA PHE A 113 3.22 29.95 -10.49
C PHE A 113 4.45 30.83 -10.73
N PRO A 114 5.28 30.55 -11.74
CA PRO A 114 6.36 31.46 -12.10
C PRO A 114 5.72 32.80 -12.45
N VAL A 115 5.82 33.77 -11.55
CA VAL A 115 5.30 35.11 -11.74
C VAL A 115 6.00 35.67 -12.99
N PRO A 116 5.28 36.00 -14.07
CA PRO A 116 5.92 36.64 -15.20
C PRO A 116 6.49 37.97 -14.69
N GLN A 117 7.80 38.15 -14.82
CA GLN A 117 8.42 39.43 -14.52
C GLN A 117 7.88 40.45 -15.52
N ILE A 118 6.89 41.23 -15.07
CA ILE A 118 6.46 42.42 -15.80
C ILE A 118 7.61 43.40 -15.65
N ASN A 119 8.47 43.48 -16.67
CA ASN A 119 9.49 44.51 -16.77
C ASN A 119 8.78 45.87 -16.88
N LEU A 120 8.57 46.52 -15.74
CA LEU A 120 8.23 47.94 -15.68
C LEU A 120 9.52 48.76 -15.91
N GLN A 121 10.00 48.73 -17.14
CA GLN A 121 10.97 49.69 -17.66
C GLN A 121 10.23 50.51 -18.71
N GLY A 122 9.62 51.62 -18.28
CA GLY A 122 9.04 52.60 -19.20
C GLY A 122 7.68 53.19 -18.78
N ILE A 123 7.63 53.88 -17.64
CA ILE A 123 6.87 55.14 -17.50
C ILE A 123 7.76 56.11 -16.72
#